data_AF-A0AAU7K4F0-F1
#
_entry.id   AF-A0AAU7K4F0-F1
#
_cell.length_a   1.000
_cell.length_b   1.000
_cell.length_c   1.000
_cell.angle_alpha   90.00
_cell.angle_beta   90.00
_cell.angle_gamma   90.00
#
_symmetry.space_group_name_H-M   'P 1'
#
loop_
_entity.id
_entity.type
_entity.pdbx_description
1 polymer ?
#
loop_
_entity_poly.entity_id
_entity_poly.type
_entity_poly.pdbx_seq_one_letter_code
_entity_poly.pdbx_strand_id
1 'polypeptide(L)'
;MDFSKAGNKVARRLFEVALQRELKKEMQLFSEILDQWKTQQPEDNRDDYYKIFAAVTDFDKHLARRYDGLRNSRFFDTMIAMLVDKTITTADLGDFSEEAKSEILKSLKFREVNQL
;
A
#
# COMPACT_ATOMS: atom_id res chain seq x y z
N MET A 1 -7.93 0.97 -17.71
CA MET A 1 -9.15 1.82 -17.71
C MET A 1 -8.78 3.16 -17.10
N ASP A 2 -9.28 4.26 -17.63
CA ASP A 2 -9.15 5.57 -16.97
C ASP A 2 -10.43 5.91 -16.20
N PHE A 3 -10.29 6.50 -15.01
CA PHE A 3 -11.44 6.98 -14.27
C PHE A 3 -11.98 8.28 -14.85
N SER A 4 -13.29 8.49 -14.67
CA SER A 4 -13.90 9.80 -14.84
C SER A 4 -13.24 10.85 -13.92
N LYS A 5 -13.48 12.14 -14.17
CA LYS A 5 -13.00 13.21 -13.28
C LYS A 5 -13.45 13.00 -11.83
N ALA A 6 -14.70 12.58 -11.63
CA ALA A 6 -15.24 12.26 -10.31
C ALA A 6 -14.54 11.03 -9.71
N GLY A 7 -14.37 9.94 -10.48
CA GLY A 7 -13.67 8.75 -10.03
C GLY A 7 -12.21 9.02 -9.65
N ASN A 8 -11.50 9.87 -10.41
CA ASN A 8 -10.14 10.31 -10.04
C ASN A 8 -10.11 11.07 -8.71
N LYS A 9 -11.15 11.82 -8.35
CA LYS A 9 -11.24 12.49 -7.04
C LYS A 9 -11.44 11.47 -5.92
N VAL A 10 -12.29 10.47 -6.15
CA VAL A 10 -12.49 9.36 -5.19
C VAL A 10 -11.20 8.58 -5.00
N ALA A 11 -10.53 8.18 -6.09
CA ALA A 11 -9.27 7.43 -6.06
C ALA A 11 -8.18 8.16 -5.26
N ARG A 12 -7.98 9.46 -5.47
CA ARG A 12 -6.99 10.23 -4.69
C ARG A 12 -7.28 10.18 -3.19
N ARG A 13 -8.54 10.40 -2.78
CA ARG A 13 -8.90 10.31 -1.36
C ARG A 13 -8.64 8.92 -0.79
N LEU A 14 -8.93 7.88 -1.57
CA LEU A 14 -8.65 6.51 -1.17
C LEU A 14 -7.13 6.24 -1.06
N PHE A 15 -6.31 6.80 -1.94
CA PHE A 15 -4.85 6.67 -1.86
C PHE A 15 -4.27 7.34 -0.62
N GLU A 16 -4.81 8.49 -0.20
CA GLU A 16 -4.41 9.10 1.08
C GLU A 16 -4.76 8.18 2.26
N VAL A 17 -5.96 7.60 2.27
CA VAL A 17 -6.36 6.63 3.31
C VAL A 17 -5.45 5.40 3.31
N ALA A 18 -5.16 4.85 2.13
CA ALA A 18 -4.25 3.73 1.96
C ALA A 18 -2.85 4.07 2.50
N LEU A 19 -2.30 5.22 2.11
CA LEU A 19 -0.99 5.70 2.56
C LEU A 19 -0.93 5.78 4.09
N GLN A 20 -1.95 6.32 4.74
CA GLN A 20 -2.00 6.38 6.22
C GLN A 20 -2.04 4.99 6.87
N ARG A 21 -2.73 4.01 6.26
CA ARG A 21 -2.75 2.62 6.75
C ARG A 21 -1.38 1.97 6.63
N GLU A 22 -0.71 2.16 5.49
CA GLU A 22 0.63 1.64 5.25
C GLU A 22 1.65 2.26 6.20
N LEU A 23 1.68 3.59 6.31
CA LEU A 23 2.54 4.32 7.25
C LEU A 23 2.34 3.81 8.68
N LYS A 24 1.09 3.66 9.13
CA LYS A 24 0.80 3.16 10.48
C LYS A 24 1.35 1.75 10.69
N LYS A 25 1.11 0.84 9.75
CA LYS A 25 1.57 -0.56 9.81
C LYS A 25 3.10 -0.63 9.91
N GLU A 26 3.80 0.11 9.06
CA GLU A 26 5.27 0.07 9.02
C GLU A 26 5.91 0.77 10.21
N MET A 27 5.31 1.87 10.70
CA MET A 27 5.73 2.49 11.97
C MET A 27 5.60 1.53 13.16
N GLN A 28 4.59 0.66 13.17
CA GLN A 28 4.46 -0.40 14.19
C GLN A 28 5.57 -1.43 14.05
N LEU A 29 5.87 -1.89 12.84
CA LEU A 29 7.00 -2.80 12.58
C LEU A 29 8.33 -2.20 13.05
N PHE A 30 8.58 -0.93 12.77
CA PHE A 30 9.79 -0.24 13.23
C PHE A 30 9.87 -0.20 14.76
N SER A 31 8.75 0.05 15.42
CA SER A 31 8.68 -0.01 16.89
C SER A 31 9.01 -1.39 17.42
N GLU A 32 8.46 -2.45 16.82
CA GLU A 32 8.70 -3.84 17.23
C GLU A 32 10.18 -4.22 17.12
N ILE A 33 10.85 -3.83 16.02
CA ILE A 33 12.29 -4.04 15.84
C ILE A 33 13.09 -3.36 16.96
N LEU A 34 12.76 -2.10 17.27
CA LEU A 34 13.44 -1.35 18.32
C LEU A 34 13.17 -1.90 19.72
N ASP A 35 11.96 -2.37 19.99
CA ASP A 35 11.60 -2.95 21.29
C ASP A 35 12.24 -4.32 21.50
N GLN A 36 12.41 -5.10 20.43
CA GLN A 36 13.19 -6.33 20.46
C GLN A 36 14.65 -6.04 20.82
N TRP A 37 15.28 -5.08 20.15
CA TRP A 37 16.66 -4.67 20.44
C TRP A 37 16.83 -4.19 21.90
N LYS A 38 15.94 -3.31 22.39
CA LYS A 38 15.95 -2.84 23.79
C LYS A 38 15.86 -3.97 24.80
N THR A 39 15.10 -5.01 24.47
CA THR A 39 14.88 -6.17 25.34
C THR A 39 16.10 -7.10 25.35
N GLN A 40 16.71 -7.31 24.18
CA GLN A 40 17.85 -8.22 24.02
C GLN A 40 19.15 -7.65 24.58
N GLN A 41 19.31 -6.31 24.58
CA GLN A 41 20.52 -5.60 25.01
C GLN A 41 21.82 -6.27 24.52
N PRO A 42 21.96 -6.46 23.19
CA PRO A 42 23.10 -7.18 22.65
C PRO A 42 24.39 -6.39 22.81
N GLU A 43 25.51 -7.10 23.00
CA GLU A 43 26.85 -6.50 23.02
C GLU A 43 27.24 -5.97 21.62
N ASP A 44 26.91 -6.72 20.56
CA ASP A 44 27.06 -6.30 19.16
C ASP A 44 25.73 -5.80 18.59
N ASN A 45 25.70 -4.56 18.14
CA ASN A 45 24.48 -3.86 17.70
C ASN A 45 24.35 -3.78 16.17
N ARG A 46 25.31 -4.33 15.41
CA ARG A 46 25.35 -4.18 13.94
C ARG A 46 24.13 -4.80 13.26
N ASP A 47 23.77 -6.02 13.66
CA ASP A 47 22.66 -6.74 13.03
C ASP A 47 21.32 -6.02 13.26
N ASP A 48 21.05 -5.55 14.48
CA ASP A 48 19.82 -4.82 14.79
C ASP A 48 19.75 -3.45 14.12
N TYR A 49 20.89 -2.75 14.02
CA TYR A 49 20.99 -1.54 13.22
C TYR A 49 20.65 -1.81 11.74
N TYR A 50 21.19 -2.88 11.15
CA TYR A 50 20.89 -3.22 9.77
C TYR A 50 19.44 -3.69 9.57
N LYS A 51 18.80 -4.32 10.57
CA LYS A 51 17.37 -4.67 10.51
C LYS A 51 16.51 -3.43 10.38
N ILE A 52 16.69 -2.42 11.25
CA ILE A 52 15.88 -1.19 11.16
C ILE A 52 16.21 -0.40 9.89
N PHE A 53 17.48 -0.32 9.50
CA PHE A 53 17.88 0.33 8.25
C PHE A 53 17.23 -0.33 7.03
N ALA A 54 17.29 -1.65 6.92
CA ALA A 54 16.67 -2.40 5.83
C ALA A 54 15.15 -2.16 5.79
N ALA A 55 14.47 -2.28 6.94
CA ALA A 55 13.02 -2.06 7.03
C ALA A 55 12.62 -0.65 6.55
N VAL A 56 13.32 0.39 6.98
CA VAL A 56 13.06 1.77 6.56
C VAL A 56 13.33 1.95 5.06
N THR A 57 14.47 1.48 4.57
CA THR A 57 14.84 1.68 3.15
C THR A 57 13.95 0.90 2.18
N ASP A 58 13.50 -0.29 2.56
CA ASP A 58 12.60 -1.08 1.72
C ASP A 58 11.19 -0.48 1.70
N PHE A 59 10.72 0.07 2.82
CA PHE A 59 9.47 0.79 2.84
C PHE A 59 9.53 2.11 2.04
N ASP A 60 10.63 2.87 2.12
CA ASP A 60 10.83 4.07 1.31
C ASP A 60 10.77 3.76 -0.20
N LYS A 61 11.47 2.71 -0.65
CA LYS A 61 11.40 2.24 -2.05
C LYS A 61 9.98 1.85 -2.45
N HIS A 62 9.22 1.27 -1.54
CA HIS A 62 7.84 0.88 -1.77
C HIS A 62 6.93 2.10 -1.93
N LEU A 63 7.05 3.09 -1.05
CA LEU A 63 6.32 4.36 -1.16
C LEU A 63 6.64 5.06 -2.47
N ALA A 64 7.93 5.19 -2.82
CA ALA A 64 8.37 5.81 -4.05
C ALA A 64 7.78 5.09 -5.29
N ARG A 65 7.81 3.76 -5.31
CA ARG A 65 7.25 2.97 -6.42
C ARG A 65 5.75 3.19 -6.60
N ARG A 66 5.02 3.37 -5.51
CA ARG A 66 3.55 3.41 -5.50
C ARG A 66 2.98 4.81 -5.67
N TYR A 67 3.58 5.80 -5.03
CA TYR A 67 2.99 7.12 -4.87
C TYR A 67 3.75 8.22 -5.63
N ASP A 68 5.07 8.10 -5.82
CA ASP A 68 5.83 9.17 -6.45
C ASP A 68 5.44 9.36 -7.91
N GLY A 69 5.08 10.60 -8.24
CA GLY A 69 4.65 10.97 -9.59
C GLY A 69 3.42 10.21 -10.08
N LEU A 70 2.57 9.70 -9.17
CA LEU A 70 1.38 8.94 -9.54
C LEU A 70 0.41 9.75 -10.40
N ARG A 71 0.28 9.37 -11.66
CA ARG A 71 -0.59 10.02 -12.66
C ARG A 71 -1.96 9.36 -12.71
N ASN A 72 -3.00 10.11 -13.09
CA ASN A 72 -4.38 9.60 -13.19
C ASN A 72 -4.49 8.32 -14.04
N SER A 73 -3.72 8.21 -15.12
CA SER A 73 -3.69 7.03 -16.00
C SER A 73 -3.20 5.75 -15.32
N ARG A 74 -2.54 5.87 -14.16
CA ARG A 74 -2.08 4.73 -13.34
C ARG A 74 -2.99 4.45 -12.14
N PHE A 75 -4.01 5.27 -11.90
CA PHE A 75 -4.85 5.11 -10.70
C PHE A 75 -5.58 3.77 -10.68
N PHE A 76 -6.09 3.32 -11.83
CA PHE A 76 -6.79 2.06 -11.92
C PHE A 76 -5.89 0.89 -11.52
N ASP A 77 -4.72 0.76 -12.17
CA ASP A 77 -3.78 -0.32 -11.87
C ASP A 77 -3.24 -0.26 -10.44
N THR A 78 -3.00 0.94 -9.92
CA THR A 78 -2.53 1.15 -8.55
C THR A 78 -3.58 0.69 -7.54
N MET A 79 -4.85 1.00 -7.77
CA MET A 79 -5.93 0.54 -6.91
C MET A 79 -6.10 -0.99 -6.94
N ILE A 80 -5.95 -1.62 -8.12
CA ILE A 80 -5.96 -3.08 -8.20
C ILE A 80 -4.80 -3.68 -7.41
N ALA A 81 -3.59 -3.11 -7.51
CA ALA A 81 -2.44 -3.57 -6.73
C ALA A 81 -2.69 -3.47 -5.22
N MET A 82 -3.29 -2.36 -4.75
CA MET A 82 -3.64 -2.15 -3.34
C MET A 82 -4.77 -3.08 -2.85
N LEU A 83 -5.63 -3.57 -3.74
CA LEU A 83 -6.64 -4.59 -3.40
C LEU A 83 -6.00 -5.98 -3.29
N VAL A 84 -5.08 -6.31 -4.20
CA VAL A 84 -4.34 -7.58 -4.19
C VAL A 84 -3.48 -7.71 -2.93
N ASP A 85 -2.77 -6.65 -2.54
CA ASP A 85 -1.94 -6.65 -1.32
C ASP A 85 -2.74 -6.39 -0.03
N LYS A 86 -4.05 -6.17 -0.16
CA LYS A 86 -5.01 -5.95 0.94
C LYS A 86 -4.76 -4.67 1.76
N THR A 87 -4.06 -3.69 1.20
CA THR A 87 -3.97 -2.33 1.78
C THR A 87 -5.34 -1.66 1.86
N ILE A 88 -6.16 -1.90 0.83
CA ILE A 88 -7.57 -1.53 0.78
C ILE A 88 -8.42 -2.77 0.51
N THR A 89 -9.71 -2.65 0.81
CA THR A 89 -10.69 -3.73 0.67
C THR A 89 -11.78 -3.32 -0.30
N THR A 90 -12.60 -4.28 -0.75
CA THR A 90 -13.76 -3.98 -1.60
C THR A 90 -14.77 -3.06 -0.93
N ALA A 91 -14.82 -3.03 0.41
CA ALA A 91 -15.66 -2.09 1.17
C ALA A 91 -15.21 -0.63 0.99
N ASP A 92 -13.91 -0.39 0.78
CA ASP A 92 -13.38 0.96 0.56
C ASP A 92 -13.79 1.55 -0.81
N LEU A 93 -14.39 0.73 -1.69
CA LEU A 93 -14.84 1.17 -3.01
C LEU A 93 -16.20 1.87 -2.99
N GLY A 94 -16.84 2.03 -1.82
CA GLY A 94 -18.23 2.51 -1.67
C GLY A 94 -18.57 3.78 -2.46
N ASP A 95 -17.63 4.73 -2.50
CA ASP A 95 -17.77 6.04 -3.17
C ASP A 95 -17.61 6.01 -4.70
N PHE A 96 -17.19 4.88 -5.28
CA PHE A 96 -17.09 4.74 -6.73
C PHE A 96 -18.47 4.49 -7.35
N SER A 97 -18.61 4.82 -8.65
CA SER A 97 -19.82 4.42 -9.39
C SER A 97 -19.87 2.90 -9.56
N GLU A 98 -21.07 2.37 -9.80
CA GLU A 98 -21.26 0.92 -9.98
C GLU A 98 -20.51 0.40 -11.21
N GLU A 99 -20.40 1.19 -12.27
CA GLU A 99 -19.61 0.84 -13.45
C GLU A 99 -18.12 0.71 -13.09
N ALA A 100 -17.58 1.68 -12.34
CA ALA A 100 -16.18 1.64 -11.90
C ALA A 100 -15.93 0.45 -10.96
N LYS A 101 -16.83 0.20 -10.00
CA LYS A 101 -16.74 -0.96 -9.10
C LYS A 101 -16.73 -2.26 -9.90
N SER A 102 -17.62 -2.42 -10.87
CA SER A 102 -17.70 -3.61 -11.72
C SER A 102 -16.39 -3.88 -12.45
N GLU A 103 -15.80 -2.87 -13.08
CA GLU A 103 -14.52 -3.01 -13.80
C GLU A 103 -13.34 -3.29 -12.86
N ILE A 104 -13.32 -2.66 -11.69
CA ILE A 104 -12.31 -2.91 -10.64
C ILE A 104 -12.39 -4.37 -10.19
N LEU A 105 -13.58 -4.85 -9.82
CA LEU A 105 -13.79 -6.21 -9.32
C LEU A 105 -13.51 -7.27 -10.39
N LYS A 106 -13.85 -7.00 -11.65
CA LYS A 106 -13.51 -7.87 -12.78
C LYS A 106 -11.99 -7.99 -12.94
N SER A 107 -11.27 -6.87 -12.84
CA SER A 107 -9.81 -6.85 -12.96
C SER A 107 -9.12 -7.50 -11.76
N LEU A 108 -9.66 -7.30 -10.55
CA LEU A 108 -9.18 -7.96 -9.33
C LEU A 108 -9.28 -9.49 -9.48
N LYS A 109 -10.46 -10.01 -9.84
CA LYS A 109 -10.66 -11.44 -10.08
C LYS A 109 -9.70 -12.00 -11.12
N PHE A 110 -9.49 -11.26 -12.22
CA PHE A 110 -8.54 -11.68 -13.25
C PHE A 110 -7.12 -11.77 -12.70
N ARG A 111 -6.67 -10.81 -11.88
CA ARG A 111 -5.33 -10.88 -11.26
C ARG A 111 -5.20 -11.99 -10.25
N GLU A 112 -6.22 -12.24 -9.42
CA GLU A 112 -6.23 -13.34 -8.45
C GLU A 112 -6.11 -14.72 -9.12
N VAL A 113 -6.76 -14.91 -10.26
CA VAL A 113 -6.73 -16.19 -11.01
C VAL A 113 -5.39 -16.41 -11.73
N ASN A 114 -4.73 -15.35 -12.21
CA ASN A 114 -3.50 -15.44 -13.01
C ASN A 114 -2.20 -15.18 -12.21
N GLN A 115 -2.30 -15.09 -10.88
CA GLN A 115 -1.15 -15.02 -9.97
C GLN A 115 -0.77 -16.40 -9.38
N LEU A 116 -1.34 -17.49 -9.92
CA LEU A 116 -0.95 -18.88 -9.66
C LEU A 116 0.00 -19.39 -10.74
#